data_AF-A0A4U9CXV9-F1
#
_entry.id   AF-A0A4U9CXV9-F1
#
_cell.length_a   1.000
_cell.length_b   1.000
_cell.length_c   1.000
_cell.angle_alpha   90.00
_cell.angle_beta   90.00
_cell.angle_gamma   90.00
#
_symmetry.space_group_name_H-M   'P 1'
#
loop_
_entity.id
_entity.type
_entity.pdbx_description
1 polymer ?
#
loop_
_entity_poly.entity_id
_entity_poly.type
_entity_poly.pdbx_seq_one_letter_code
_entity_poly.pdbx_strand_id
1 'polypeptide(L)' 'MKNLASEGMTMVIVTHEMGFAREVADRVIFIDGGIIQEQGRPEQIFSAPSNPRTAAFLSKVL' A
#
# COMPACT_ATOMS: atom_id res chain seq x y z
N MET A 1 -11.96 10.68 4.26
CA MET A 1 -11.04 9.67 4.81
C MET A 1 -9.74 10.26 5.32
N LYS A 2 -9.08 11.20 4.60
CA LYS A 2 -7.87 11.88 5.09
C LYS A 2 -8.04 12.52 6.48
N ASN A 3 -9.16 13.21 6.72
CA ASN A 3 -9.44 13.82 8.03
C ASN A 3 -9.56 12.79 9.16
N LEU A 4 -10.26 11.67 8.92
CA LEU A 4 -10.36 10.56 9.89
C LEU A 4 -8.99 9.98 10.23
N ALA A 5 -8.11 9.83 9.24
CA ALA A 5 -6.75 9.39 9.46
C ALA A 5 -5.95 10.41 10.29
N SER A 6 -6.08 11.71 9.99
CA SER A 6 -5.43 12.78 10.77
C SER A 6 -5.96 12.92 12.20
N GLU A 7 -7.19 12.47 12.46
CA GLU A 7 -7.81 12.42 13.79
C GLU A 7 -7.30 11.23 14.62
N GLY A 8 -6.39 10.41 14.09
CA GLY A 8 -5.77 9.28 14.80
C GLY A 8 -6.64 8.02 14.85
N MET A 9 -7.66 7.92 14.01
CA MET A 9 -8.48 6.72 13.91
C MET A 9 -7.66 5.56 13.35
N THR A 10 -7.77 4.38 13.95
CA THR A 10 -7.21 3.15 13.36
C THR A 10 -8.03 2.75 12.15
N MET A 11 -7.39 2.64 10.98
CA MET A 11 -8.08 2.39 9.71
C MET A 11 -7.47 1.19 8.97
N VAL A 12 -8.33 0.40 8.33
CA VAL A 12 -7.94 -0.60 7.33
C VAL A 12 -8.66 -0.25 6.03
N ILE A 13 -7.88 -0.03 4.97
CA ILE A 13 -8.40 0.46 3.69
C ILE A 13 -7.94 -0.48 2.59
N VAL A 14 -8.90 -1.02 1.84
CA VAL A 14 -8.64 -1.73 0.59
C VAL A 14 -8.88 -0.76 -0.55
N THR A 15 -7.85 -0.42 -1.31
CA THR A 15 -7.94 0.60 -2.37
C THR A 15 -6.99 0.31 -3.53
N HIS A 16 -7.36 0.78 -4.72
CA HIS A 16 -6.50 0.87 -5.90
C HIS A 16 -5.96 2.30 -6.13
N GLU A 17 -6.32 3.26 -5.29
CA GLU A 17 -5.81 4.63 -5.35
C GLU A 17 -4.44 4.74 -4.66
N MET A 18 -3.38 4.48 -5.42
CA MET A 18 -2.00 4.44 -4.89
C MET A 18 -1.54 5.78 -4.30
N GLY A 19 -1.93 6.91 -4.89
CA GLY A 19 -1.60 8.24 -4.38
C GLY A 19 -2.21 8.51 -3.00
N PHE A 20 -3.45 8.07 -2.79
CA PHE A 20 -4.10 8.13 -1.49
C PHE A 20 -3.40 7.23 -0.46
N ALA A 21 -3.05 6.00 -0.85
CA ALA A 21 -2.31 5.09 0.02
C ALA A 21 -0.92 5.64 0.40
N ARG A 22 -0.22 6.29 -0.54
CA ARG A 22 1.07 6.96 -0.28
C ARG A 22 0.97 8.09 0.73
N GLU A 23 -0.12 8.84 0.72
CA GLU A 23 -0.28 10.03 1.55
C GLU A 23 -0.79 9.72 2.96
N VAL A 24 -1.58 8.66 3.13
CA VAL A 24 -2.36 8.42 4.36
C VAL A 24 -1.95 7.16 5.11
N ALA A 25 -1.38 6.15 4.44
CA ALA A 25 -1.12 4.88 5.10
C ALA A 25 0.21 4.87 5.87
N ASP A 26 0.20 4.40 7.12
CA ASP A 26 1.45 4.10 7.84
C ASP A 26 2.14 2.83 7.31
N ARG A 27 1.33 1.90 6.80
CA ARG A 27 1.78 0.61 6.27
C ARG A 27 0.91 0.18 5.10
N VAL A 28 1.56 -0.31 4.05
CA VAL A 28 0.92 -0.93 2.87
C VAL A 28 1.13 -2.43 2.93
N ILE A 29 0.09 -3.19 2.60
CA ILE A 29 0.10 -4.64 2.53
C ILE A 29 -0.35 -5.04 1.13
N PHE A 30 0.52 -5.74 0.39
CA PHE A 30 0.22 -6.30 -0.91
C PHE A 30 -0.17 -7.77 -0.75
N ILE A 31 -1.36 -8.12 -1.23
CA ILE A 31 -1.95 -9.46 -1.14
C ILE A 31 -2.15 -9.99 -2.56
N ASP A 32 -1.65 -11.20 -2.82
CA ASP A 32 -1.93 -11.94 -4.05
C ASP A 32 -1.92 -13.45 -3.76
N GLY A 33 -2.83 -14.17 -4.42
CA GLY A 33 -3.00 -15.61 -4.20
C GLY A 33 -3.47 -15.98 -2.78
N GLY A 34 -4.14 -15.07 -2.08
CA GLY A 34 -4.63 -15.29 -0.71
C GLY A 34 -3.55 -15.21 0.38
N ILE A 35 -2.34 -14.77 0.05
CA ILE A 35 -1.25 -14.56 1.01
C ILE A 35 -0.72 -13.12 0.97
N ILE A 36 -0.16 -12.66 2.08
CA ILE A 36 0.58 -11.39 2.13
C ILE A 36 1.92 -11.63 1.43
N GLN A 37 2.05 -11.05 0.24
CA GLN A 37 3.28 -11.16 -0.57
C GLN A 37 4.34 -10.18 -0.07
N GLU A 38 3.93 -8.98 0.32
CA GLU A 38 4.84 -7.95 0.82
C GLU A 38 4.09 -6.97 1.73
N GLN A 39 4.79 -6.44 2.73
CA GLN A 39 4.28 -5.38 3.58
C GLN A 39 5.40 -4.43 4.00
N GLY A 40 5.10 -3.14 4.14
CA GLY A 40 6.11 -2.15 4.47
C GLY A 40 5.56 -0.73 4.49
N ARG A 41 6.46 0.24 4.70
CA ARG A 41 6.10 1.65 4.53
C ARG A 41 5.72 1.94 3.07
N PRO A 42 4.81 2.89 2.81
CA PRO A 42 4.42 3.23 1.45
C PRO A 42 5.61 3.52 0.53
N GLU A 43 6.60 4.28 1.01
CA GLU A 43 7.74 4.69 0.19
C GLU A 43 8.55 3.47 -0.29
N GLN A 44 8.75 2.49 0.59
CA GLN A 44 9.46 1.25 0.26
C GLN A 44 8.66 0.41 -0.74
N ILE A 45 7.39 0.16 -0.45
CA ILE A 45 6.54 -0.70 -1.30
C ILE A 45 6.38 -0.09 -2.70
N PHE A 46 6.16 1.21 -2.77
CA PHE A 46 5.84 1.86 -4.05
C PHE A 46 7.05 2.33 -4.87
N SER A 47 8.23 2.49 -4.25
CA SER A 47 9.42 3.01 -4.96
C SER A 47 10.50 1.94 -5.13
N ALA A 48 10.63 1.01 -4.17
CA ALA A 48 11.65 -0.03 -4.18
C ALA A 48 11.08 -1.35 -3.61
N PRO A 49 10.04 -1.93 -4.25
CA PRO A 49 9.48 -3.20 -3.81
C PRO A 49 10.53 -4.31 -3.83
N SER A 50 10.58 -5.10 -2.77
CA SER A 50 11.52 -6.21 -2.62
C SER A 50 10.98 -7.52 -3.19
N ASN A 51 9.66 -7.70 -3.25
CA ASN A 51 9.05 -8.89 -3.82
C ASN A 51 8.85 -8.70 -5.34
N PRO A 52 9.36 -9.62 -6.19
CA PRO A 52 9.19 -9.56 -7.64
C PRO A 52 7.72 -9.50 -8.09
N ARG A 53 6.81 -10.12 -7.33
CA ARG A 53 5.38 -10.10 -7.63
C ARG A 53 4.76 -8.73 -7.38
N THR A 54 5.14 -8.07 -6.29
CA THR A 54 4.74 -6.68 -6.01
C THR A 54 5.26 -5.75 -7.09
N ALA A 55 6.55 -5.88 -7.47
CA ALA A 55 7.15 -5.07 -8.54
C ALA A 55 6.41 -5.24 -9.87
N ALA A 56 6.10 -6.49 -10.25
CA ALA A 56 5.37 -6.80 -11.48
C ALA A 56 3.90 -6.34 -11.46
N PHE A 57 3.28 -6.23 -10.28
CA PHE A 57 1.96 -5.64 -10.13
C PHE A 57 2.03 -4.12 -10.30
N LEU A 58 2.94 -3.47 -9.57
CA LEU A 58 3.11 -2.02 -9.59
C LEU A 58 3.50 -1.51 -10.98
N SER A 59 4.32 -2.23 -11.75
CA SER A 59 4.70 -1.85 -13.11
C SER A 59 3.55 -1.85 -14.13
N LYS A 60 2.38 -2.40 -13.78
CA LYS A 60 1.18 -2.40 -14.62
C LYS A 60 0.17 -1.33 -14.22
N VAL A 61 0.33 -0.79 -13.00
CA VAL A 61 -0.64 0.12 -12.37
C VAL A 61 -0.07 1.54 -12.23
N LEU A 62 1.24 1.66 -12.07
CA LEU A 62 2.01 2.91 -12.11
C LEU A 62 2.54 3.16 -13.52
#